data_AF-A0A971ZI08-F1
#
_entry.id   AF-A0A971ZI08-F1
#
_cell.length_a   1.000
_cell.length_b   1.000
_cell.length_c   1.000
_cell.angle_alpha   90.00
_cell.angle_beta   90.00
_cell.angle_gamma   90.00
#
_symmetry.space_group_name_H-M   'P 1'
#
loop_
_entity.id
_entity.type
_entity.pdbx_description
1 polymer ?
#
loop_
_entity_poly.entity_id
_entity_poly.type
_entity_poly.pdbx_seq_one_letter_code
_entity_poly.pdbx_strand_id
1 'polypeptide(L)' 'MPLIYIIEDDEDIRELVLYALKSNGFEAKGFESGRDLFQNPLPDLILLDIMLPG' A
#
# COMPACT_ATOMS: atom_id res chain seq x y z
N MET A 1 -4.43 11.56 9.21
CA MET A 1 -5.33 10.38 9.35
C MET A 1 -4.43 9.14 9.36
N PRO A 2 -4.88 7.93 9.72
CA PRO A 2 -3.98 6.76 9.70
C PRO A 2 -3.41 6.55 8.30
N LEU A 3 -2.10 6.41 8.21
CA LEU A 3 -1.35 6.18 6.97
C LEU A 3 -1.19 4.67 6.75
N ILE A 4 -1.71 4.19 5.62
CA ILE A 4 -1.67 2.78 5.25
C ILE A 4 -0.82 2.61 4.00
N TYR A 5 0.17 1.71 4.07
CA TYR A 5 0.91 1.29 2.89
C TYR A 5 0.38 -0.02 2.35
N ILE A 6 0.29 -0.14 1.02
CA ILE A 6 0.03 -1.40 0.33
C ILE A 6 1.21 -1.76 -0.55
N ILE A 7 1.63 -3.02 -0.48
CA ILE A 7 2.68 -3.60 -1.32
C ILE A 7 2.01 -4.68 -2.16
N GLU A 8 1.95 -4.45 -3.47
CA GLU A 8 1.19 -5.23 -4.45
C GLU A 8 1.81 -4.96 -5.83
N ASP A 9 2.19 -5.99 -6.58
CA ASP A 9 2.84 -5.83 -7.89
C ASP A 9 1.81 -5.61 -9.01
N ASP A 10 0.61 -6.16 -8.89
CA ASP A 10 -0.48 -5.94 -9.83
C ASP A 10 -1.08 -4.52 -9.68
N GLU A 11 -0.99 -3.72 -10.74
CA GLU A 11 -1.44 -2.32 -10.73
C GLU A 11 -2.95 -2.20 -10.49
N ASP A 12 -3.77 -3.07 -11.10
CA ASP A 12 -5.22 -2.99 -11.00
C ASP A 12 -5.68 -3.29 -9.56
N ILE A 13 -5.07 -4.31 -8.93
CA ILE A 13 -5.35 -4.65 -7.52
C ILE A 13 -4.91 -3.50 -6.60
N ARG A 14 -3.71 -2.96 -6.82
CA ARG A 14 -3.16 -1.87 -6.03
C ARG A 14 -4.04 -0.62 -6.10
N GLU A 15 -4.49 -0.22 -7.28
CA GLU A 15 -5.37 0.92 -7.47
C GLU A 15 -6.75 0.71 -6.80
N LEU A 16 -7.33 -0.48 -6.94
CA LEU A 16 -8.60 -0.84 -6.31
C LEU A 16 -8.54 -0.69 -4.78
N VAL A 17 -7.48 -1.23 -4.16
CA VAL A 17 -7.32 -1.13 -2.70
C VAL A 17 -7.06 0.31 -2.26
N LEU A 18 -6.24 1.06 -2.99
CA LEU A 18 -6.01 2.48 -2.71
C LEU A 18 -7.29 3.30 -2.77
N TYR A 19 -8.15 3.04 -3.77
CA TYR A 19 -9.45 3.66 -3.89
C TYR A 19 -10.35 3.33 -2.68
N ALA A 20 -10.41 2.06 -2.28
CA ALA A 20 -11.20 1.62 -1.13
C ALA A 20 -10.72 2.28 0.18
N LEU A 21 -9.41 2.35 0.41
CA LEU A 21 -8.85 2.99 1.61
C LEU A 21 -9.14 4.50 1.64
N LYS A 22 -8.88 5.20 0.54
CA LYS A 22 -9.09 6.65 0.45
C LYS A 22 -10.57 7.03 0.57
N SER A 23 -11.47 6.25 -0.04
CA SER A 23 -12.92 6.46 0.09
C SER A 23 -13.46 6.23 1.51
N ASN A 24 -12.74 5.46 2.34
CA ASN A 24 -13.04 5.26 3.76
C ASN A 24 -12.30 6.25 4.69
N GLY A 25 -11.64 7.28 4.14
CA GLY A 25 -11.01 8.35 4.92
C GLY A 25 -9.60 8.05 5.44
N PHE A 26 -8.94 7.02 4.91
CA PHE A 26 -7.54 6.73 5.21
C PHE A 26 -6.59 7.47 4.27
N GLU A 27 -5.41 7.81 4.77
CA GLU A 27 -4.29 8.16 3.90
C GLU A 27 -3.66 6.87 3.42
N ALA A 28 -3.47 6.71 2.11
CA ALA A 28 -2.95 5.46 1.55
C ALA A 28 -1.95 5.69 0.41
N LYS A 29 -0.87 4.89 0.41
CA LYS A 29 0.16 4.89 -0.63
C LYS A 29 0.49 3.45 -1.04
N GLY A 30 0.55 3.22 -2.35
CA GLY A 30 0.86 1.91 -2.93
C GLY A 30 2.28 1.83 -3.45
N PHE A 31 2.85 0.63 -3.39
CA PHE A 31 4.19 0.30 -3.83
C PHE A 31 4.17 -1.03 -4.57
N GLU A 32 4.93 -1.14 -5.66
CA GLU A 32 5.12 -2.40 -6.39
C GLU A 32 6.04 -3.38 -5.65
N SER A 33 6.90 -2.86 -4.77
CA SER A 33 7.81 -3.68 -3.98
C SER A 33 8.19 -3.00 -2.66
N GLY A 34 8.69 -3.79 -1.70
CA GLY A 34 9.11 -3.27 -0.41
C GLY A 34 10.37 -2.39 -0.42
N ARG A 35 11.06 -2.25 -1.56
CA ARG A 35 12.37 -1.57 -1.66
C ARG A 35 12.30 -0.09 -1.28
N ASP A 36 11.20 0.56 -1.64
CA ASP A 36 11.05 2.01 -1.45
C ASP A 36 10.43 2.38 -0.10
N LEU A 37 9.98 1.41 0.70
CA LEU A 37 9.30 1.66 1.98
C LEU A 37 10.19 2.46 2.95
N PHE A 38 11.48 2.13 3.00
CA PHE A 38 12.42 2.72 3.96
C PHE A 38 12.74 4.20 3.69
N GLN A 39 12.39 4.73 2.51
CA GLN A 39 12.55 6.13 2.16
C GLN A 39 11.32 6.98 2.54
N ASN A 40 10.28 6.35 3.07
CA ASN A 40 9.01 6.98 3.38
C ASN A 40 8.77 7.04 4.91
N PRO A 41 7.89 7.94 5.38
CA PRO A 41 7.46 7.95 6.78
C PRO A 41 6.93 6.58 7.25
N LEU A 42 7.02 6.31 8.54
CA LEU A 42 6.49 5.07 9.11
C LEU A 42 4.95 5.07 8.98
N PRO A 43 4.33 4.05 8.35
CA PRO A 43 2.88 3.94 8.30
C PRO A 43 2.33 3.39 9.63
N ASP A 44 1.04 3.55 9.84
CA ASP A 44 0.30 2.92 10.95
C ASP A 44 -0.02 1.44 10.65
N LEU A 45 -0.12 1.07 9.37
CA LEU A 45 -0.40 -0.28 8.90
C LEU A 45 0.25 -0.54 7.53
N ILE A 46 0.74 -1.77 7.33
CA ILE A 46 1.19 -2.27 6.03
C ILE A 46 0.27 -3.43 5.62
N LEU A 47 -0.28 -3.34 4.42
CA LEU A 47 -0.93 -4.42 3.70
C LEU A 47 0.08 -5.01 2.72
N LEU A 48 0.33 -6.31 2.83
CA LEU A 48 1.31 -7.03 2.02
C LEU A 48 0.56 -8.10 1.22
N ASP A 49 0.68 -8.08 -0.10
CA ASP A 49 0.26 -9.21 -0.91
C ASP A 49 1.19 -10.41 -0.68
N ILE A 50 0.57 -11.58 -0.45
CA ILE A 50 1.26 -12.83 -0.17
C ILE A 50 1.75 -13.52 -1.44
N MET A 51 1.24 -13.12 -2.61
CA MET A 51 1.61 -13.68 -3.90
C MET A 51 2.81 -12.95 -4.52
N LEU A 52 3.26 -11.85 -3.91
CA LEU A 52 4.44 -11.09 -4.34
C LEU A 52 5.65 -12.02 -4.59
N PRO A 53 6.28 -11.92 -5.76
CA PRO A 53 7.54 -12.61 -6.01
C PRO A 53 8.66 -12.00 -5.15
N GLY A 54 9.45 -12.87 -4.52
CA GLY A 54 10.61 -12.50 -3.69
C GLY A 54 11.87 -12.18 -4.49
#